data_AF-X0WF69-F1
#
_entry.id   AF-X0WF69-F1
#
_cell.length_a   1.000
_cell.length_b   1.000
_cell.length_c   1.000
_cell.angle_alpha   90.00
_cell.angle_beta   90.00
_cell.angle_gamma   90.00
#
_symmetry.space_group_name_H-M   'P 1'
#
loop_
_entity.id
_entity.type
_entity.pdbx_description
1 polymer ?
#
loop_
_entity_poly.entity_id
_entity_poly.type
_entity_poly.pdbx_seq_one_letter_code
_entity_poly.pdbx_strand_id
1 'polypeptide(L)'
;AAHIGLLVGARHSHLDNGGYSIDQKILTKEKISPEKLAKELLTEERWRQILSSLVVCFFARGIYGADIITPALYSAGYDINSEKLLSIGEEIHREKYSFKIQEGFSLDNYRLPERIFETPSLVGKIDKAFMDKVVRCVKNEIFK
;
A
#
# COMPACT_ATOMS: atom_id res chain seq x y z
N ALA A 1 5.23 1.84 -9.61
CA ALA A 1 4.56 1.60 -8.33
C ALA A 1 5.55 1.21 -7.24
N ALA A 2 6.52 0.31 -7.46
CA ALA A 2 7.47 -0.12 -6.43
C ALA A 2 8.19 1.03 -5.68
N HIS A 3 8.75 2.01 -6.40
CA HIS A 3 9.46 3.13 -5.76
C HIS A 3 8.52 4.04 -4.96
N ILE A 4 7.35 4.37 -5.50
CA ILE A 4 6.40 5.22 -4.80
C ILE A 4 5.78 4.51 -3.61
N GLY A 5 5.51 3.20 -3.75
CA GLY A 5 5.07 2.32 -2.68
C GLY A 5 6.06 2.28 -1.53
N LEU A 6 7.36 2.19 -1.81
CA LEU A 6 8.41 2.31 -0.80
C LEU A 6 8.36 3.67 -0.08
N LEU A 7 8.18 4.77 -0.81
CA LEU A 7 8.12 6.10 -0.20
C LEU A 7 6.90 6.23 0.73
N VAL A 8 5.73 5.80 0.27
CA VAL A 8 4.46 5.95 1.00
C VAL A 8 4.16 4.79 1.94
N GLY A 9 4.96 3.74 1.97
CA GLY A 9 4.79 2.66 2.95
C GLY A 9 4.94 3.17 4.38
N ALA A 10 4.12 2.72 5.31
CA ALA A 10 4.14 3.16 6.70
C ALA A 10 5.52 3.03 7.37
N ARG A 11 6.35 2.07 6.93
CA ARG A 11 7.71 1.81 7.43
C ARG A 11 8.78 1.94 6.35
N HIS A 12 8.44 2.55 5.22
CA HIS A 12 9.34 2.66 4.06
C HIS A 12 9.86 1.31 3.53
N SER A 13 8.97 0.30 3.48
CA SER A 13 9.33 -1.05 3.06
C SER A 13 8.49 -1.54 1.88
N HIS A 14 9.11 -2.32 0.99
CA HIS A 14 8.40 -3.09 -0.04
C HIS A 14 7.46 -4.18 0.55
N LEU A 15 7.58 -4.44 1.86
CA LEU A 15 6.65 -5.30 2.59
C LEU A 15 5.42 -4.56 3.10
N ASP A 16 5.45 -3.23 3.16
CA ASP A 16 4.29 -2.43 3.57
C ASP A 16 3.24 -2.44 2.47
N ASN A 17 3.68 -2.27 1.22
CA ASN A 17 2.85 -2.49 0.06
C ASN A 17 3.61 -3.20 -1.06
N GLY A 18 2.94 -4.11 -1.74
CA GLY A 18 3.43 -4.90 -2.85
C GLY A 18 3.51 -4.12 -4.16
N GLY A 19 4.03 -2.89 -4.14
CA GLY A 19 4.10 -2.01 -5.33
C GLY A 19 4.73 -2.68 -6.56
N TYR A 20 5.73 -3.56 -6.37
CA TYR A 20 6.32 -4.36 -7.45
C TYR A 20 5.31 -5.30 -8.12
N SER A 21 4.35 -5.84 -7.37
CA SER A 21 3.29 -6.69 -7.91
C SER A 21 2.30 -5.87 -8.74
N ILE A 22 2.05 -4.60 -8.38
CA ILE A 22 1.25 -3.67 -9.18
C ILE A 22 1.96 -3.37 -10.51
N ASP A 23 3.28 -3.14 -10.46
CA ASP A 23 4.09 -2.94 -11.67
C ASP A 23 3.92 -4.14 -12.62
N GLN A 24 4.08 -5.37 -12.11
CA GLN A 24 4.01 -6.60 -12.90
C GLN A 24 2.62 -6.94 -13.43
N LYS A 25 1.56 -6.74 -12.64
CA LYS A 25 0.21 -7.23 -12.96
C LYS A 25 -0.65 -6.20 -13.68
N ILE A 26 -0.41 -4.91 -13.44
CA ILE A 26 -1.24 -3.80 -13.90
C ILE A 26 -0.46 -2.93 -14.89
N LEU A 27 0.68 -2.36 -14.47
CA LEU A 27 1.36 -1.35 -15.29
C LEU A 27 2.03 -1.89 -16.54
N THR A 28 2.33 -3.20 -16.59
CA THR A 28 2.76 -3.89 -17.82
C THR A 28 1.67 -3.99 -18.88
N LYS A 29 0.39 -3.83 -18.50
CA LYS A 29 -0.76 -4.03 -19.38
C LYS A 29 -1.45 -2.72 -19.73
N GLU A 30 -1.54 -1.78 -18.79
CA GLU A 30 -2.21 -0.51 -18.99
C GLU A 30 -1.55 0.64 -18.24
N LYS A 31 -1.74 1.85 -18.78
CA LYS A 31 -1.44 3.08 -18.05
C LYS A 31 -2.63 3.42 -17.16
N ILE A 32 -2.37 3.68 -15.88
CA ILE A 32 -3.41 4.07 -14.92
C ILE A 32 -3.20 5.51 -14.45
N SER A 33 -4.27 6.13 -13.94
CA SER A 33 -4.19 7.47 -13.37
C SER A 33 -3.44 7.48 -12.02
N PRO A 34 -2.93 8.64 -11.57
CA PRO A 34 -2.33 8.79 -10.25
C PRO A 34 -3.26 8.37 -9.11
N GLU A 35 -4.55 8.71 -9.21
CA GLU A 35 -5.58 8.39 -8.23
C GLU A 35 -5.80 6.88 -8.14
N LYS A 36 -5.88 6.19 -9.29
CA LYS A 36 -6.00 4.73 -9.33
C LYS A 36 -4.77 4.08 -8.70
N LEU A 37 -3.56 4.53 -9.04
CA LEU A 37 -2.34 3.97 -8.45
C LEU A 37 -2.27 4.19 -6.93
N ALA A 38 -2.63 5.38 -6.44
CA ALA A 38 -2.69 5.68 -5.01
C ALA A 38 -3.67 4.74 -4.30
N LYS A 39 -4.87 4.54 -4.86
CA LYS A 39 -5.88 3.63 -4.33
C LYS A 39 -5.39 2.18 -4.30
N GLU A 40 -4.75 1.69 -5.35
CA GLU A 40 -4.18 0.33 -5.38
C GLU A 40 -3.12 0.12 -4.29
N LEU A 41 -2.20 1.08 -4.12
CA LEU A 41 -1.16 1.02 -3.07
C LEU A 41 -1.76 0.99 -1.67
N LEU A 42 -2.71 1.90 -1.39
CA LEU A 42 -3.37 1.99 -0.09
C LEU A 42 -4.23 0.77 0.21
N THR A 43 -4.96 0.25 -0.78
CA THR A 43 -5.77 -0.96 -0.62
C THR A 43 -4.89 -2.16 -0.27
N GLU A 44 -3.77 -2.31 -0.97
CA GLU A 44 -2.83 -3.41 -0.73
C GLU A 44 -2.16 -3.28 0.65
N GLU A 45 -1.77 -2.06 1.05
CA GLU A 45 -1.17 -1.80 2.37
C GLU A 45 -2.14 -2.01 3.54
N ARG A 46 -3.39 -1.54 3.40
CA ARG A 46 -4.44 -1.71 4.41
C ARG A 46 -4.77 -3.18 4.61
N TRP A 47 -4.81 -3.98 3.53
CA TRP A 47 -4.99 -5.42 3.64
C TRP A 47 -3.83 -6.10 4.38
N ARG A 48 -2.59 -5.66 4.13
CA ARG A 48 -1.41 -6.18 4.84
C ARG A 48 -1.42 -5.89 6.33
N GLN A 49 -2.16 -4.88 6.80
CA GLN A 49 -2.32 -4.66 8.24
C GLN A 49 -3.07 -5.82 8.89
N ILE A 50 -4.09 -6.37 8.22
CA ILE A 50 -4.78 -7.58 8.69
C ILE A 50 -3.84 -8.78 8.68
N LEU A 51 -3.19 -9.04 7.55
CA LEU A 51 -2.29 -10.19 7.41
C LEU A 51 -1.14 -10.18 8.42
N SER A 52 -0.53 -9.00 8.65
CA SER A 52 0.55 -8.88 9.63
C SER A 52 0.06 -9.00 11.08
N SER A 53 -1.15 -8.52 11.38
CA SER A 53 -1.77 -8.70 12.71
C SER A 53 -2.07 -10.18 13.01
N LEU A 54 -2.37 -10.97 11.97
CA LEU A 54 -2.54 -12.42 12.05
C LEU A 54 -1.22 -13.19 11.94
N VAL A 55 -0.08 -12.49 11.90
CA VAL A 55 1.27 -13.08 11.80
C VAL A 55 1.43 -14.01 10.58
N VAL A 56 0.72 -13.70 9.49
CA VAL A 56 0.77 -14.48 8.25
C VAL A 56 2.10 -14.24 7.53
N CYS A 57 2.71 -15.31 7.02
CA CYS A 57 3.84 -15.19 6.11
C CYS A 57 3.41 -14.51 4.79
N PHE A 58 4.03 -13.38 4.44
CA PHE A 58 3.67 -12.63 3.23
C PHE A 58 3.96 -13.36 1.90
N PHE A 59 4.71 -14.46 1.91
CA PHE A 59 4.82 -15.33 0.75
C PHE A 59 3.51 -16.10 0.48
N ALA A 60 2.72 -16.37 1.52
CA ALA A 60 1.42 -17.03 1.41
C ALA A 60 0.23 -16.06 1.31
N ARG A 61 0.47 -14.73 1.29
CA ARG A 61 -0.58 -13.69 1.34
C ARG A 61 -1.70 -13.83 0.30
N GLY A 62 -1.39 -14.41 -0.86
CA GLY A 62 -2.36 -14.58 -1.94
C GLY A 62 -3.42 -15.65 -1.66
N ILE A 63 -3.19 -16.48 -0.63
CA ILE A 63 -4.11 -17.54 -0.22
C ILE A 63 -5.00 -17.05 0.92
N TYR A 64 -4.54 -16.12 1.76
CA TYR A 64 -5.31 -15.62 2.90
C TYR A 64 -6.19 -14.43 2.49
N GLY A 65 -7.32 -14.72 1.87
CA GLY A 65 -8.40 -13.75 1.59
C GLY A 65 -9.38 -13.61 2.75
N ALA A 66 -10.28 -12.61 2.67
CA ALA A 66 -11.31 -12.38 3.69
C ALA A 66 -12.28 -13.56 3.83
N ASP A 67 -12.50 -14.30 2.75
CA ASP A 67 -13.28 -15.54 2.67
C ASP A 67 -12.67 -16.69 3.48
N ILE A 68 -11.35 -16.70 3.68
CA ILE A 68 -10.65 -17.69 4.50
C ILE A 68 -10.45 -17.18 5.94
N ILE A 69 -10.11 -15.89 6.09
CA ILE A 69 -9.82 -15.29 7.40
C ILE A 69 -11.09 -15.19 8.26
N THR A 70 -12.23 -14.79 7.68
CA THR A 70 -13.49 -14.60 8.43
C THR A 70 -13.93 -15.91 9.12
N PRO A 71 -14.06 -17.06 8.42
CA PRO A 71 -14.42 -18.32 9.09
C PRO A 71 -13.37 -18.81 10.09
N ALA A 72 -12.08 -18.57 9.83
CA ALA A 72 -11.00 -18.95 10.74
C ALA A 72 -11.01 -18.13 12.05
N LEU A 73 -11.35 -16.85 11.97
CA LEU A 73 -11.56 -16.01 13.16
C LEU A 73 -12.80 -16.44 13.93
N TYR A 74 -13.90 -16.75 13.22
CA TYR A 74 -15.13 -17.23 13.84
C TYR A 74 -14.91 -18.53 14.62
N SER A 75 -14.14 -19.49 14.08
CA SER A 75 -13.81 -20.72 14.79
C SER A 75 -12.93 -20.51 16.03
N ALA A 76 -12.20 -19.38 16.10
CA ALA A 76 -11.45 -18.93 17.26
C ALA A 76 -12.27 -18.04 18.23
N GLY A 77 -13.59 -17.88 18.00
CA GLY A 77 -14.49 -17.10 18.85
C GLY A 77 -14.61 -15.62 18.49
N TYR A 78 -14.09 -15.19 17.33
CA TYR A 78 -14.19 -13.81 16.86
C TYR A 78 -15.20 -13.69 15.72
N ASP A 79 -16.34 -13.06 15.99
CA ASP A 79 -17.35 -12.74 14.97
C ASP A 79 -16.99 -11.46 14.21
N ILE A 80 -16.08 -11.59 13.24
CA ILE A 80 -15.57 -10.48 12.43
C ILE A 80 -15.82 -10.79 10.96
N ASN A 81 -16.74 -10.07 10.34
CA ASN A 81 -17.03 -10.20 8.91
C ASN A 81 -15.97 -9.48 8.03
N SER A 82 -16.04 -9.71 6.71
CA SER A 82 -15.11 -9.13 5.73
C SER A 82 -15.06 -7.60 5.74
N GLU A 83 -16.20 -6.94 5.90
CA GLU A 83 -16.28 -5.47 5.95
C GLU A 83 -15.57 -4.93 7.19
N LYS A 84 -15.80 -5.57 8.33
CA LYS A 84 -15.15 -5.23 9.59
C LYS A 84 -13.64 -5.47 9.48
N LEU A 85 -13.18 -6.56 8.86
CA LEU A 85 -11.76 -6.80 8.58
C LEU A 85 -11.15 -5.66 7.76
N LEU A 86 -11.78 -5.22 6.68
CA LEU A 86 -11.27 -4.12 5.87
C LEU A 86 -11.17 -2.81 6.67
N SER A 87 -12.19 -2.51 7.48
CA SER A 87 -12.18 -1.31 8.33
C SER A 87 -11.08 -1.35 9.40
N ILE A 88 -10.82 -2.52 10.02
CA ILE A 88 -9.71 -2.72 10.97
C ILE A 88 -8.37 -2.47 10.26
N GLY A 89 -8.20 -2.98 9.04
CA GLY A 89 -6.97 -2.79 8.27
C GLY A 89 -6.70 -1.32 7.93
N GLU A 90 -7.75 -0.57 7.60
CA GLU A 90 -7.70 0.87 7.40
C GLU A 90 -7.37 1.65 8.68
N GLU A 91 -7.98 1.28 9.81
CA GLU A 91 -7.73 1.89 11.11
C GLU A 91 -6.27 1.69 11.54
N ILE A 92 -5.76 0.46 11.50
CA ILE A 92 -4.34 0.18 11.84
C ILE A 92 -3.39 0.95 10.92
N HIS A 93 -3.70 1.02 9.62
CA HIS A 93 -2.88 1.78 8.67
C HIS A 93 -2.86 3.27 9.02
N ARG A 94 -4.03 3.85 9.35
CA ARG A 94 -4.15 5.26 9.76
C ARG A 94 -3.37 5.53 11.04
N GLU A 95 -3.47 4.67 12.05
CA GLU A 95 -2.72 4.84 13.31
C GLU A 95 -1.20 4.79 13.08
N LYS A 96 -0.72 3.85 12.27
CA LYS A 96 0.70 3.79 11.89
C LYS A 96 1.16 5.04 11.16
N TYR A 97 0.32 5.59 10.27
CA TYR A 97 0.61 6.82 9.56
C TYR A 97 0.57 8.05 10.48
N SER A 98 -0.38 8.11 11.40
CA SER A 98 -0.47 9.17 12.42
C SER A 98 0.83 9.24 13.22
N PHE A 99 1.30 8.10 13.72
CA PHE A 99 2.60 7.98 14.38
C PHE A 99 3.74 8.44 13.47
N LYS A 100 3.79 7.96 12.23
CA LYS A 100 4.83 8.34 11.25
C LYS A 100 4.94 9.88 11.07
N ILE A 101 3.81 10.58 10.99
CA ILE A 101 3.76 12.04 10.85
C ILE A 101 4.15 12.74 12.16
N GLN A 102 3.67 12.24 13.30
CA GLN A 102 4.06 12.74 14.61
C GLN A 102 5.59 12.70 14.80
N GLU A 103 6.25 11.67 14.28
CA GLU A 103 7.71 11.51 14.31
C GLU A 103 8.45 12.30 13.21
N GLY A 104 7.77 13.20 12.49
CA GLY A 104 8.38 14.19 11.61
C GLY A 104 8.46 13.81 10.13
N PHE A 105 7.85 12.69 9.70
CA PHE A 105 7.71 12.40 8.27
C PHE A 105 6.75 13.40 7.60
N SER A 106 7.00 13.73 6.33
CA SER A 106 6.14 14.61 5.54
C SER A 106 5.95 14.09 4.12
N LEU A 107 4.69 14.12 3.66
CA LEU A 107 4.35 13.91 2.24
C LEU A 107 4.44 15.20 1.42
N ASP A 108 4.76 16.34 2.03
CA ASP A 108 5.04 17.61 1.34
C ASP A 108 6.54 17.85 1.13
N ASN A 109 7.37 17.26 2.00
CA ASN A 109 8.83 17.40 1.95
C ASN A 109 9.50 16.03 1.92
N TYR A 110 9.59 15.45 0.73
CA TYR A 110 10.25 14.16 0.49
C TYR A 110 11.27 14.26 -0.65
N ARG A 111 12.20 13.30 -0.69
CA ARG A 111 13.21 13.20 -1.74
C ARG A 111 13.13 11.85 -2.43
N LEU A 112 13.00 11.88 -3.76
CA LEU A 112 13.19 10.70 -4.61
C LEU A 112 14.63 10.68 -5.14
N PRO A 113 15.33 9.54 -5.09
CA PRO A 113 16.68 9.44 -5.67
C PRO A 113 16.64 9.65 -7.19
N GLU A 114 17.43 10.59 -7.73
CA GLU A 114 17.36 10.97 -9.16
C GLU A 114 17.61 9.79 -10.11
N ARG A 115 18.43 8.82 -9.69
CA ARG A 115 18.72 7.59 -10.44
C ARG A 115 17.46 6.82 -10.88
N ILE A 116 16.35 6.90 -10.14
CA ILE A 116 15.11 6.21 -10.52
C ILE A 116 14.51 6.74 -11.84
N PHE A 117 14.82 7.98 -12.22
CA PHE A 117 14.30 8.62 -13.44
C PHE A 117 15.23 8.44 -14.65
N GLU A 118 16.49 8.09 -14.41
CA GLU A 118 17.51 7.92 -15.45
C GLU A 118 17.36 6.58 -16.18
N THR A 119 16.99 5.53 -15.44
CA THR A 119 16.95 4.16 -15.96
C THR A 119 15.54 3.78 -16.43
N PRO A 120 15.34 3.37 -17.69
CA PRO A 120 14.04 2.89 -18.13
C PRO A 120 13.68 1.57 -17.43
N SER A 121 12.40 1.43 -17.08
CA SER A 121 11.84 0.21 -16.50
C SER A 121 11.10 -0.61 -17.57
N LEU A 122 10.58 -1.78 -17.18
CA LEU A 122 9.71 -2.62 -18.02
C LEU A 122 8.48 -1.85 -18.56
N VAL A 123 8.05 -0.80 -17.86
CA VAL A 123 6.89 0.03 -18.22
C VAL A 123 7.29 1.40 -18.78
N GLY A 124 8.55 1.54 -19.18
CA GLY A 124 9.14 2.78 -19.71
C GLY A 124 9.85 3.62 -18.66
N LYS A 125 10.18 4.87 -19.02
CA LYS A 125 10.79 5.83 -18.09
C LYS A 125 9.77 6.30 -17.06
N ILE A 126 10.22 6.46 -15.83
CA ILE A 126 9.39 6.95 -14.73
C ILE A 126 9.24 8.46 -14.85
N ASP A 127 8.00 8.95 -14.80
CA ASP A 127 7.68 10.38 -14.83
C ASP A 127 7.60 10.93 -13.40
N LYS A 128 8.46 11.91 -13.08
CA LYS A 128 8.51 12.60 -11.79
C LYS A 128 7.19 13.32 -11.47
N ALA A 129 6.61 14.02 -12.45
CA ALA A 129 5.35 14.72 -12.26
C ALA A 129 4.18 13.76 -12.00
N PHE A 130 4.23 12.56 -12.58
CA PHE A 130 3.28 11.50 -12.28
C PHE A 130 3.45 11.00 -10.84
N MET A 131 4.68 10.73 -10.39
CA MET A 131 4.94 10.32 -9.00
C MET A 131 4.47 11.37 -7.99
N ASP A 132 4.72 12.65 -8.24
CA ASP A 132 4.31 13.74 -7.35
C ASP A 132 2.77 13.85 -7.25
N LYS A 133 2.05 13.57 -8.35
CA LYS A 133 0.59 13.46 -8.33
C LYS A 133 0.13 12.28 -7.47
N VAL A 134 0.77 11.12 -7.59
CA VAL A 134 0.42 9.93 -6.79
C VAL A 134 0.62 10.21 -5.29
N VAL A 135 1.73 10.87 -4.89
CA VAL A 135 1.95 11.26 -3.49
C VAL A 135 0.84 12.16 -2.97
N ARG A 136 0.42 13.15 -3.75
CA ARG A 136 -0.70 14.03 -3.38
C ARG A 136 -2.01 13.26 -3.23
N CYS A 137 -2.31 12.34 -4.14
CA CYS A 137 -3.47 11.47 -4.03
C CYS A 137 -3.41 10.63 -2.74
N VAL A 138 -2.26 10.01 -2.44
CA VAL A 138 -2.06 9.24 -1.20
C VAL A 138 -2.27 10.11 0.03
N LYS A 139 -1.66 11.29 0.07
CA LYS A 139 -1.83 12.26 1.16
C LYS A 139 -3.32 12.57 1.39
N ASN A 140 -4.04 12.91 0.32
CA ASN A 140 -5.45 13.24 0.40
C ASN A 140 -6.28 12.06 0.92
N GLU A 141 -5.98 10.83 0.51
CA GLU A 141 -6.71 9.64 0.98
C GLU A 141 -6.41 9.28 2.45
N ILE A 142 -5.22 9.59 2.96
CA ILE A 142 -4.84 9.29 4.35
C ILE A 142 -5.44 10.32 5.33
N PHE A 143 -5.50 11.59 4.94
CA PHE A 143 -5.94 12.70 5.80
C PHE A 143 -7.34 13.25 5.43
N LYS A 144 -8.16 12.43 4.77
CA LYS A 144 -9.62 12.66 4.66
C LYS A 144 -10.26 12.56 6.04
#